data_AF-A0A948UV01-F1
#
_entry.id   AF-A0A948UV01-F1
#
_cell.length_a   1.000
_cell.length_b   1.000
_cell.length_c   1.000
_cell.angle_alpha   90.00
_cell.angle_beta   90.00
_cell.angle_gamma   90.00
#
_symmetry.space_group_name_H-M   'P 1'
#
loop_
_entity.id
_entity.type
_entity.pdbx_description
1 polymer ?
#
loop_
_entity_poly.entity_id
_entity_poly.type
_entity_poly.pdbx_seq_one_letter_code
_entity_poly.pdbx_strand_id
1 'polypeptide(L)' 'ILVNIFGGIMRCDVIAEGVVAAVKEVGLKMPLVVRLEGTNVAEGKRILNESGLAITAADDLDDAAQKIVAAVG' A
#
# COMPACT_ATOMS: atom_id res chain seq x y z
N ILE A 1 2.59 -8.69 -4.92
CA ILE A 1 2.02 -8.89 -3.57
C ILE A 1 0.88 -7.90 -3.39
N LEU A 2 -0.29 -8.35 -2.93
CA LEU A 2 -1.40 -7.49 -2.53
C LEU A 2 -1.49 -7.46 -1.01
N VAL A 3 -1.40 -6.27 -0.41
CA VAL A 3 -1.60 -6.03 1.01
C VAL A 3 -2.89 -5.25 1.19
N ASN A 4 -3.85 -5.83 1.90
CA ASN A 4 -5.14 -5.21 2.19
C ASN A 4 -5.30 -5.06 3.71
N ILE A 5 -5.36 -3.82 4.20
CA ILE A 5 -5.39 -3.53 5.64
C ILE A 5 -6.54 -2.58 5.97
N PHE A 6 -7.34 -2.97 6.97
CA PHE A 6 -8.35 -2.12 7.60
C PHE A 6 -7.81 -1.54 8.92
N GLY A 7 -7.35 -0.29 8.89
CA GLY A 7 -6.95 0.52 10.04
C GLY A 7 -8.18 1.07 10.78
N GLY A 8 -8.87 0.22 11.54
CA GLY A 8 -10.01 0.64 12.36
C GLY A 8 -9.60 1.66 13.44
N ILE A 9 -8.86 1.21 14.46
CA ILE A 9 -8.34 2.07 15.53
C ILE A 9 -6.98 2.68 15.14
N MET A 10 -6.18 1.93 14.39
CA MET A 10 -4.86 2.37 13.92
C MET A 10 -5.01 3.33 12.72
N ARG A 11 -4.19 4.38 12.68
CA ARG A 11 -4.19 5.33 11.55
C ARG A 11 -3.43 4.76 10.34
N CYS A 12 -3.99 4.94 9.15
CA CYS A 12 -3.43 4.41 7.90
C CYS A 12 -2.11 5.05 7.49
N ASP A 13 -1.80 6.26 7.96
CA ASP A 13 -0.51 6.92 7.76
C ASP A 13 0.63 6.18 8.48
N VAL A 14 0.45 5.83 9.75
CA VAL A 14 1.42 5.01 10.52
C VAL A 14 1.62 3.63 9.88
N ILE A 15 0.53 3.02 9.39
CA ILE A 15 0.61 1.75 8.68
C ILE A 15 1.41 1.90 7.38
N ALA A 16 1.16 2.97 6.61
CA ALA A 16 1.88 3.26 5.38
C ALA A 16 3.39 3.46 5.61
N GLU A 17 3.77 4.22 6.65
CA GLU A 17 5.18 4.39 7.03
C GLU A 17 5.85 3.05 7.35
N GLY A 18 5.16 2.18 8.11
CA GLY A 18 5.64 0.84 8.41
C GLY A 18 5.84 -0.03 7.17
N VAL A 19 4.92 0.04 6.21
CA VAL A 19 5.04 -0.68 4.93
C VAL A 19 6.24 -0.16 4.14
N VAL A 20 6.42 1.15 4.03
CA VAL A 20 7.55 1.76 3.32
C VAL A 20 8.88 1.35 3.96
N ALA A 21 8.97 1.38 5.29
CA ALA A 21 10.16 0.96 6.02
C ALA A 21 10.49 -0.52 5.76
N ALA A 22 9.50 -1.40 5.86
CA ALA A 22 9.68 -2.83 5.63
C ALA A 22 10.13 -3.13 4.18
N VAL A 23 9.56 -2.45 3.18
CA VAL A 23 9.95 -2.63 1.77
C VAL A 23 11.40 -2.21 1.54
N LYS A 24 11.85 -1.11 2.16
CA LYS A 24 13.25 -0.65 2.07
C LYS A 24 14.22 -1.63 2.71
N GLU A 25 13.86 -2.21 3.86
CA GLU A 25 14.71 -3.17 4.58
C GLU A 25 14.80 -4.52 3.84
N VAL A 26 13.67 -5.03 3.34
CA VAL A 26 13.61 -6.34 2.69
C VAL A 26 14.14 -6.30 1.25
N GLY A 27 14.13 -5.15 0.58
CA GLY A 27 14.60 -5.03 -0.80
C GLY A 27 13.69 -5.76 -1.80
N LEU A 28 12.38 -5.60 -1.64
CA LEU A 28 11.35 -6.27 -2.45
C LEU A 28 11.50 -5.98 -3.95
N LYS A 29 11.65 -7.03 -4.76
CA LYS A 29 11.79 -6.96 -6.23
C LYS A 29 10.49 -7.16 -7.00
N MET A 30 9.46 -7.67 -6.33
CA MET A 30 8.14 -7.93 -6.92
C MET A 30 7.20 -6.75 -6.67
N PRO A 31 6.26 -6.46 -7.58
CA PRO A 31 5.33 -5.34 -7.43
C PRO A 31 4.48 -5.49 -6.17
N LEU A 32 4.28 -4.38 -5.44
CA LEU A 32 3.46 -4.32 -4.24
C LEU A 32 2.26 -3.40 -4.46
N VAL A 33 1.05 -3.93 -4.32
CA VAL A 33 -0.19 -3.14 -4.28
C VAL A 33 -0.69 -3.11 -2.85
N VAL A 34 -1.04 -1.93 -2.35
CA VAL A 34 -1.50 -1.73 -0.97
C VAL A 34 -2.83 -1.01 -0.97
N ARG A 35 -3.84 -1.64 -0.36
CA ARG A 35 -5.14 -1.02 -0.10
C ARG A 35 -5.29 -0.76 1.39
N LEU A 36 -5.51 0.51 1.73
CA LEU A 36 -5.72 0.98 3.09
C LEU A 36 -7.16 1.45 3.24
N GLU A 37 -7.84 0.98 4.28
CA GLU A 37 -9.12 1.55 4.71
C GLU A 37 -9.12 1.88 6.19
N GLY A 38 -9.81 2.96 6.58
CA GLY A 38 -9.84 3.43 7.96
C GLY A 38 -9.59 4.92 8.13
N THR A 39 -8.91 5.31 9.21
CA THR A 39 -8.60 6.71 9.53
C THR A 39 -7.34 7.19 8.82
N ASN A 40 -7.32 8.42 8.29
CA ASN A 40 -6.18 9.02 7.57
C ASN A 40 -5.74 8.25 6.31
N VAL A 41 -6.67 7.60 5.61
CA VAL A 41 -6.38 6.87 4.37
C VAL A 41 -5.73 7.75 3.31
N ALA A 42 -6.22 8.99 3.13
CA ALA A 42 -5.65 9.92 2.14
C ALA A 42 -4.15 10.17 2.38
N GLU A 43 -3.75 10.38 3.63
CA GLU A 43 -2.35 10.58 4.00
C GLU A 43 -1.54 9.29 3.86
N GLY A 44 -2.09 8.14 4.27
CA GLY A 44 -1.45 6.84 4.05
C GLY A 44 -1.18 6.55 2.56
N LYS A 45 -2.14 6.83 1.68
CA LYS A 45 -1.96 6.71 0.23
C LYS A 45 -0.88 7.66 -0.29
N ARG A 46 -0.85 8.90 0.21
CA ARG A 46 0.17 9.89 -0.15
C ARG A 46 1.57 9.40 0.21
N ILE A 47 1.77 8.89 1.43
CA ILE A 47 3.03 8.31 1.91
C ILE A 47 3.49 7.15 1.02
N LEU A 48 2.58 6.24 0.65
CA LEU A 48 2.90 5.10 -0.22
C LEU A 48 3.34 5.57 -1.63
N ASN A 49 2.59 6.49 -2.23
CA ASN A 49 2.84 6.95 -3.60
C ASN A 49 4.09 7.85 -3.71
N GLU A 50 4.39 8.64 -2.67
CA GLU A 50 5.60 9.50 -2.62
C GLU A 50 6.86 8.75 -2.15
N SER A 51 6.74 7.47 -1.78
CA SER A 51 7.86 6.71 -1.21
C SER A 51 9.03 6.46 -2.17
N GLY A 52 8.84 6.64 -3.48
CA GLY A 52 9.82 6.35 -4.53
C GLY A 52 10.08 4.85 -4.71
N LEU A 53 9.27 3.99 -4.12
CA LEU A 53 9.35 2.53 -4.21
C LEU A 53 8.34 1.99 -5.22
N ALA A 54 8.50 0.73 -5.64
CA ALA A 54 7.56 0.02 -6.50
C ALA A 54 6.29 -0.40 -5.73
N ILE A 55 5.64 0.58 -5.10
CA ILE A 55 4.42 0.44 -4.32
C ILE A 55 3.32 1.23 -5.01
N THR A 56 2.16 0.60 -5.17
CA THR A 56 0.98 1.24 -5.75
C THR A 56 -0.14 1.24 -4.70
N ALA A 57 -0.62 2.42 -4.34
CA ALA A 57 -1.82 2.52 -3.52
C ALA A 57 -3.09 2.21 -4.34
N ALA A 58 -4.00 1.46 -3.74
CA ALA A 58 -5.30 1.12 -4.32
C ALA A 58 -6.45 1.79 -3.56
N ASP A 59 -7.53 2.06 -4.29
CA ASP A 59 -8.66 2.83 -3.79
C ASP A 59 -9.67 1.97 -3.05
N ASP A 60 -10.02 0.83 -3.64
CA ASP A 60 -10.89 -0.18 -3.07
C ASP A 60 -10.34 -1.59 -3.39
N LEU A 61 -11.08 -2.62 -3.02
CA LEU A 61 -10.64 -4.00 -3.22
C LEU A 61 -10.62 -4.40 -4.71
N ASP A 62 -11.55 -3.89 -5.50
CA ASP A 62 -11.67 -4.21 -6.92
C ASP A 62 -10.52 -3.57 -7.71
N ASP A 63 -10.24 -2.30 -7.45
CA ASP A 63 -9.08 -1.57 -7.98
C ASP A 63 -7.78 -2.25 -7.56
N ALA A 64 -7.66 -2.67 -6.29
CA ALA A 64 -6.49 -3.38 -5.81
C ALA A 64 -6.26 -4.71 -6.54
N ALA A 65 -7.33 -5.46 -6.78
CA ALA A 65 -7.30 -6.72 -7.52
C ALA A 65 -6.88 -6.50 -8.99
N GLN A 66 -7.46 -5.50 -9.66
CA GLN A 66 -7.10 -5.16 -11.04
C GLN A 66 -5.64 -4.72 -11.16
N LYS A 67 -5.19 -3.83 -10.28
CA LYS A 67 -3.80 -3.33 -10.26
C LYS A 67 -2.80 -4.44 -10.03
N ILE A 68 -3.06 -5.36 -9.09
CA ILE A 68 -2.09 -6.43 -8.84
C ILE A 68 -2.02 -7.40 -10.01
N VAL A 69 -3.14 -7.77 -10.61
CA VAL A 69 -3.16 -8.65 -11.79
C VAL A 69 -2.40 -8.00 -12.95
N ALA A 70 -2.63 -6.71 -13.21
CA ALA A 70 -1.93 -5.96 -14.25
C ALA A 70 -0.42 -5.79 -13.98
N ALA A 71 0.02 -5.89 -12.72
CA ALA A 71 1.43 -5.80 -12.36
C ALA A 71 2.17 -7.15 -12.44
N VAL A 72 1.45 -8.28 -12.43
CA VAL A 72 2.03 -9.62 -12.57
C VAL A 72 1.94 -10.16 -14.01
N GLY A 73 0.95 -9.69 -14.79
CA GLY A 73 0.79 -10.02 -16.22
C GLY A 73 1.71 -9.22 -17.12
#